data_AF-A0A2V9JLA9-F1
#
_entry.id   AF-A0A2V9JLA9-F1
#
_cell.length_a   1.000
_cell.length_b   1.000
_cell.length_c   1.000
_cell.angle_alpha   90.00
_cell.angle_beta   90.00
_cell.angle_gamma   90.00
#
_symmetry.space_group_name_H-M   'P 1'
#
loop_
_entity.id
_entity.type
_entity.pdbx_description
1 polymer ?
#
loop_
_entity_poly.entity_id
_entity_poly.type
_entity_poly.pdbx_seq_one_letter_code
_entity_poly.pdbx_strand_id
1 'polypeptide(L)'
;MRSILIVDDDRTARYGMRRALEDRYKVIEAESAATARPLIPRENPDLLLLDIEMPEESGLDLLRELKAGENSPLVIMVTAHGSEKIAVEAMKSGAYDYLPKPFEVDELRLVVEKALERLDLQEENRRLKRQLVSEGQFGAMLGSSKPMRDLFELADRVAARDV
;
A
#
# COMPACT_ATOMS: atom_id res chain seq x y z
N MET A 1 -11.75 -7.70 2.55
CA MET A 1 -10.79 -8.25 3.53
C MET A 1 -9.41 -7.98 2.99
N ARG A 2 -8.54 -7.29 3.75
CA ARG A 2 -7.17 -6.98 3.31
C ARG A 2 -6.36 -8.27 3.18
N SER A 3 -5.40 -8.26 2.27
CA SER A 3 -4.55 -9.37 1.90
C SER A 3 -3.08 -9.03 2.13
N ILE A 4 -2.35 -9.99 2.69
CA ILE A 4 -0.96 -9.84 3.08
C ILE A 4 -0.16 -10.96 2.42
N LEU A 5 0.90 -10.60 1.70
CA LEU A 5 1.88 -11.54 1.19
C LEU A 5 3.11 -11.54 2.13
N ILE A 6 3.50 -12.71 2.61
CA ILE A 6 4.69 -12.93 3.45
C ILE A 6 5.76 -13.56 2.57
N VAL A 7 6.94 -12.95 2.53
CA VAL A 7 8.10 -13.40 1.74
C VAL A 7 9.30 -13.50 2.67
N ASP A 8 9.73 -14.72 2.95
CA ASP A 8 10.80 -15.03 3.91
C ASP A 8 11.25 -16.46 3.61
N ASP A 9 12.54 -16.80 3.61
CA ASP A 9 13.00 -18.17 3.32
C ASP A 9 12.88 -19.10 4.53
N ASP A 10 12.82 -18.56 5.75
CA ASP A 10 12.60 -19.31 6.98
C ASP A 10 11.12 -19.72 7.13
N ARG A 11 10.87 -21.02 6.95
CA ARG A 11 9.54 -21.63 7.10
C ARG A 11 8.92 -21.39 8.48
N THR A 12 9.74 -21.35 9.53
CA THR A 12 9.28 -21.14 10.92
C THR A 12 8.80 -19.71 11.10
N ALA A 13 9.57 -18.74 10.60
CA ALA A 13 9.20 -17.33 10.61
C ALA A 13 7.92 -17.09 9.81
N ARG A 14 7.82 -17.63 8.58
CA ARG A 14 6.60 -17.58 7.76
C ARG A 14 5.38 -18.15 8.49
N TYR A 15 5.53 -19.33 9.09
CA TYR A 15 4.47 -19.96 9.86
C TYR A 15 4.02 -19.08 11.04
N GLY A 16 4.96 -18.54 11.81
CA GLY A 16 4.67 -17.67 12.95
C GLY A 16 3.91 -16.41 12.54
N MET A 17 4.39 -15.72 11.50
CA MET A 17 3.72 -14.53 10.96
C MET A 17 2.32 -14.85 10.42
N ARG A 18 2.16 -15.96 9.70
CA ARG A 18 0.84 -16.40 9.23
C ARG A 18 -0.12 -16.62 10.38
N ARG A 19 0.27 -17.42 11.38
CA ARG A 19 -0.58 -17.72 12.56
C ARG A 19 -0.96 -16.45 13.33
N ALA A 20 -0.09 -15.44 13.35
CA ALA A 20 -0.38 -14.18 14.01
C ALA A 20 -1.45 -13.33 13.29
N LEU A 21 -1.61 -13.51 11.98
CA LEU A 21 -2.36 -12.61 11.09
C LEU A 21 -3.57 -13.26 10.39
N GLU A 22 -3.61 -14.58 10.25
CA GLU A 22 -4.64 -15.30 9.47
C GLU A 22 -6.06 -15.17 10.03
N ASP A 23 -6.21 -14.86 11.32
CA ASP A 23 -7.52 -14.64 11.95
C ASP A 23 -8.21 -13.34 11.47
N ARG A 24 -7.44 -12.36 10.96
CA ARG A 24 -7.95 -11.04 10.53
C ARG A 24 -7.76 -10.75 9.05
N TYR A 25 -6.82 -11.42 8.38
CA TYR A 25 -6.37 -11.08 7.03
C TYR A 25 -6.24 -12.31 6.13
N LYS A 26 -6.38 -12.12 4.80
CA LYS A 26 -6.01 -13.17 3.84
C LYS A 26 -4.48 -13.23 3.76
N VAL A 27 -3.88 -14.28 4.29
CA VAL A 27 -2.42 -14.46 4.25
C VAL A 27 -2.02 -15.36 3.08
N ILE A 28 -0.98 -14.92 2.36
CA ILE A 28 -0.35 -15.64 1.26
C ILE A 28 1.13 -15.75 1.61
N GLU A 29 1.78 -16.86 1.27
CA GLU A 29 3.18 -17.10 1.59
C GLU A 29 3.98 -17.34 0.30
N ALA A 30 5.21 -16.83 0.30
CA ALA A 30 6.25 -17.11 -0.66
C ALA A 30 7.57 -17.34 0.10
N GLU A 31 8.42 -18.23 -0.41
CA GLU A 31 9.68 -18.57 0.25
C GLU A 31 10.90 -17.83 -0.32
N SER A 32 10.68 -17.01 -1.34
CA SER A 32 11.75 -16.25 -2.00
C SER A 32 11.16 -15.11 -2.83
N ALA A 33 12.01 -14.15 -3.21
CA ALA A 33 11.64 -13.10 -4.17
C ALA A 33 11.17 -13.71 -5.51
N ALA A 34 11.84 -14.77 -5.98
CA ALA A 34 11.47 -15.48 -7.21
C ALA A 34 10.05 -16.06 -7.17
N THR A 35 9.64 -16.62 -6.04
CA THR A 35 8.27 -17.14 -5.85
C THR A 35 7.24 -16.04 -5.57
N ALA A 36 7.66 -14.91 -4.98
CA ALA A 36 6.80 -13.76 -4.72
C ALA A 36 6.44 -12.98 -5.99
N ARG A 37 7.38 -12.76 -6.91
CA ARG A 37 7.21 -11.98 -8.16
C ARG A 37 5.95 -12.36 -8.96
N PRO A 38 5.66 -13.64 -9.26
CA PRO A 38 4.44 -14.00 -9.98
C PRO A 38 3.17 -13.89 -9.12
N LEU A 39 3.27 -13.94 -7.79
CA LEU A 39 2.14 -13.84 -6.87
C LEU A 39 1.65 -12.41 -6.70
N ILE A 40 2.56 -11.43 -6.70
CA ILE A 40 2.22 -10.01 -6.50
C ILE A 40 1.16 -9.52 -7.51
N PRO A 41 1.34 -9.63 -8.84
CA PRO A 41 0.32 -9.19 -9.79
C PRO A 41 -0.90 -10.12 -9.84
N ARG A 42 -0.75 -11.40 -9.49
CA ARG A 42 -1.84 -12.39 -9.52
C ARG A 42 -2.82 -12.18 -8.36
N GLU A 43 -2.29 -11.96 -7.17
CA GLU A 43 -3.07 -11.87 -5.94
C GLU A 43 -3.37 -10.41 -5.54
N ASN A 44 -2.62 -9.45 -6.09
CA ASN A 44 -2.70 -8.02 -5.77
C ASN A 44 -2.77 -7.78 -4.24
N PRO A 45 -1.73 -8.20 -3.48
CA PRO A 45 -1.74 -8.03 -2.04
C PRO A 45 -1.78 -6.53 -1.68
N ASP A 46 -2.41 -6.20 -0.55
CA ASP A 46 -2.44 -4.84 -0.02
C ASP A 46 -1.11 -4.50 0.69
N LEU A 47 -0.53 -5.52 1.35
CA LEU A 47 0.67 -5.40 2.17
C LEU A 47 1.63 -6.56 1.90
N LEU A 48 2.92 -6.26 1.87
CA LEU A 48 4.01 -7.21 1.76
C LEU A 48 4.85 -7.19 3.05
N LEU A 49 5.01 -8.34 3.69
CA LEU A 49 6.02 -8.55 4.73
C LEU A 49 7.22 -9.22 4.07
N LEU A 50 8.35 -8.54 4.00
CA LEU A 50 9.47 -8.95 3.16
C LEU A 50 10.76 -9.10 3.97
N ASP A 51 11.33 -10.29 4.00
CA ASP A 51 12.66 -10.51 4.56
C ASP A 51 13.73 -9.81 3.71
N ILE A 52 14.67 -9.12 4.37
CA ILE A 52 15.83 -8.53 3.71
C ILE A 52 16.84 -9.60 3.32
N GLU A 53 17.04 -10.59 4.19
CA GLU A 53 18.08 -11.60 4.06
C GLU A 53 17.45 -12.87 3.51
N MET A 54 17.64 -13.13 2.21
CA MET A 54 17.28 -14.40 1.59
C MET A 54 18.47 -14.92 0.76
N PRO A 55 18.64 -16.25 0.61
CA PRO A 55 19.86 -16.85 0.04
C PRO A 55 20.17 -16.48 -1.41
N GLU A 56 19.15 -16.18 -2.22
CA GLU A 56 19.29 -15.98 -3.66
C GLU A 56 19.24 -14.50 -4.07
N GLU A 57 18.35 -13.73 -3.45
CA GLU A 57 18.07 -12.33 -3.79
C GLU A 57 17.72 -11.57 -2.51
N SER A 58 18.25 -10.35 -2.34
CA SER A 58 17.88 -9.55 -1.18
C SER A 58 16.45 -9.01 -1.33
N GLY A 59 15.69 -8.97 -0.24
CA GLY A 59 14.39 -8.30 -0.23
C GLY A 59 14.48 -6.81 -0.62
N LEU A 60 15.63 -6.16 -0.44
CA LEU A 60 15.83 -4.79 -0.92
C LEU A 60 15.78 -4.68 -2.44
N ASP A 61 16.21 -5.69 -3.17
CA ASP A 61 16.15 -5.69 -4.63
C ASP A 61 14.70 -5.77 -5.12
N LEU A 62 13.92 -6.70 -4.56
CA LEU A 62 12.49 -6.80 -4.81
C LEU A 62 11.74 -5.51 -4.44
N LEU A 63 12.07 -4.88 -3.30
CA LEU A 63 11.48 -3.60 -2.89
C LEU A 63 11.72 -2.50 -3.95
N ARG A 64 12.95 -2.38 -4.47
CA ARG A 64 13.30 -1.35 -5.46
C ARG A 64 12.53 -1.53 -6.76
N GLU A 65 12.27 -2.77 -7.18
CA GLU A 65 11.46 -3.05 -8.36
C GLU A 65 9.99 -2.70 -8.15
N LEU A 66 9.43 -3.02 -6.97
CA LEU A 66 8.03 -2.72 -6.66
C LEU A 66 7.76 -1.22 -6.61
N LYS A 67 8.73 -0.38 -6.19
CA LYS A 67 8.57 1.07 -6.18
C LYS A 67 8.22 1.66 -7.56
N ALA A 68 8.53 0.97 -8.66
CA ALA A 68 8.26 1.46 -10.01
C ALA A 68 6.79 1.33 -10.47
N GLY A 69 5.93 0.62 -9.71
CA GLY A 69 4.53 0.37 -10.08
C GLY A 69 3.51 1.33 -9.44
N GLU A 70 2.47 1.73 -10.18
CA GLU A 70 1.40 2.62 -9.68
C GLU A 70 0.45 1.96 -8.66
N ASN A 71 0.42 0.62 -8.58
CA ASN A 71 -0.45 -0.16 -7.69
C ASN A 71 0.34 -1.12 -6.78
N SER A 72 1.55 -0.73 -6.39
CA SER A 72 2.38 -1.61 -5.57
C SER A 72 1.86 -1.71 -4.13
N PRO A 73 1.96 -2.90 -3.51
CA PRO A 73 1.61 -3.06 -2.09
C PRO A 73 2.45 -2.14 -1.21
N LEU A 74 1.93 -1.80 -0.03
CA LEU A 74 2.83 -1.31 1.03
C LEU A 74 3.81 -2.42 1.39
N VAL A 75 5.05 -2.07 1.70
CA VAL A 75 6.07 -3.06 2.08
C VAL A 75 6.59 -2.75 3.48
N ILE A 76 6.50 -3.73 4.37
CA ILE A 76 7.20 -3.72 5.65
C ILE A 76 8.38 -4.66 5.53
N MET A 77 9.58 -4.15 5.78
CA MET A 77 10.77 -4.98 5.80
C MET A 77 10.86 -5.70 7.14
N VAL A 78 11.19 -6.99 7.11
CA VAL A 78 11.43 -7.83 8.28
C VAL A 78 12.86 -8.34 8.20
N THR A 79 13.66 -8.39 9.27
CA THR A 79 15.04 -8.94 9.17
C THR A 79 15.65 -9.24 10.53
N ALA A 80 16.56 -10.20 10.60
CA ALA A 80 17.36 -10.47 11.80
C ALA A 80 18.52 -9.50 12.04
N HIS A 81 19.07 -8.87 10.99
CA HIS A 81 20.22 -7.97 11.12
C HIS A 81 19.84 -6.52 10.76
N GLY A 82 19.08 -5.91 11.65
CA GLY A 82 18.77 -4.49 11.59
C GLY A 82 19.93 -3.61 12.00
N SER A 83 20.56 -2.93 11.04
CA SER A 83 21.31 -1.72 11.36
C SER A 83 20.47 -0.49 11.01
N GLU A 84 20.67 0.62 11.73
CA GLU A 84 20.05 1.91 11.38
C GLU A 84 20.29 2.28 9.91
N LYS A 85 21.46 1.93 9.36
CA LYS A 85 21.79 2.16 7.95
C LYS A 85 20.86 1.40 7.01
N ILE A 86 20.62 0.12 7.29
CA ILE A 86 19.73 -0.73 6.47
C ILE A 86 18.28 -0.23 6.57
N ALA A 87 17.82 0.13 7.78
CA ALA A 87 16.49 0.69 7.95
C ALA A 87 16.34 2.00 7.15
N VAL A 88 17.31 2.92 7.23
CA VAL A 88 17.31 4.15 6.44
C VAL A 88 17.32 3.88 4.94
N GLU A 89 18.08 2.89 4.47
CA GLU A 89 18.10 2.50 3.07
C GLU A 89 16.75 1.94 2.60
N ALA A 90 16.15 1.02 3.37
CA ALA A 90 14.84 0.45 3.08
C ALA A 90 13.77 1.54 2.94
N MET A 91 13.73 2.50 3.88
CA MET A 91 12.78 3.62 3.85
C MET A 91 12.99 4.50 2.60
N LYS A 92 14.23 4.78 2.21
CA LYS A 92 14.53 5.52 0.96
C LYS A 92 14.14 4.75 -0.30
N SER A 93 14.27 3.42 -0.25
CA SER A 93 13.85 2.49 -1.30
C SER A 93 12.34 2.26 -1.37
N GLY A 94 11.54 2.89 -0.50
CA GLY A 94 10.07 2.87 -0.57
C GLY A 94 9.39 1.92 0.40
N ALA A 95 10.10 1.35 1.37
CA ALA A 95 9.47 0.64 2.47
C ALA A 95 8.55 1.59 3.26
N TYR A 96 7.40 1.08 3.69
CA TYR A 96 6.47 1.77 4.57
C TYR A 96 6.98 1.80 6.01
N ASP A 97 7.49 0.66 6.48
CA ASP A 97 8.04 0.50 7.82
C ASP A 97 9.05 -0.67 7.86
N TYR A 98 9.63 -0.88 9.02
CA TYR A 98 10.67 -1.86 9.29
C TYR A 98 10.43 -2.56 10.65
N LEU A 99 10.57 -3.88 10.69
CA LEU A 99 10.39 -4.71 11.89
C LEU A 99 11.62 -5.62 12.11
N PRO A 100 12.44 -5.38 13.14
CA PRO A 100 13.58 -6.26 13.45
C PRO A 100 13.11 -7.58 14.07
N LYS A 101 13.76 -8.69 13.69
CA LYS A 101 13.66 -9.99 14.38
C LYS A 101 14.71 -10.03 15.52
N PRO A 102 14.39 -10.61 16.68
CA PRO A 102 13.09 -11.14 17.06
C PRO A 102 12.09 -10.01 17.37
N PHE A 103 10.81 -10.25 17.05
CA PHE A 103 9.69 -9.36 17.37
C PHE A 103 8.62 -10.13 18.13
N GLU A 104 7.83 -9.41 18.92
CA GLU A 104 6.65 -9.98 19.57
C GLU A 104 5.44 -10.01 18.61
N VAL A 105 4.49 -10.93 18.83
CA VAL A 105 3.29 -11.06 17.99
C VAL A 105 2.47 -9.77 17.97
N ASP A 106 2.38 -9.07 19.11
CA ASP A 106 1.64 -7.83 19.22
C ASP A 106 2.33 -6.67 18.49
N GLU A 107 3.67 -6.66 18.40
CA GLU A 107 4.41 -5.69 17.60
C GLU A 107 4.12 -5.88 16.11
N LEU A 108 4.18 -7.13 15.62
CA LEU A 108 3.82 -7.46 14.23
C LEU A 108 2.40 -6.99 13.91
N ARG A 109 1.43 -7.34 14.77
CA ARG A 109 0.03 -6.95 14.59
C ARG A 109 -0.14 -5.43 14.55
N LEU A 110 0.53 -4.71 15.44
CA LEU A 110 0.45 -3.26 15.51
C LEU A 110 0.99 -2.59 14.24
N VAL A 111 2.14 -3.03 13.73
CA VAL A 111 2.74 -2.46 12.51
C VAL A 111 1.87 -2.77 11.29
N VAL A 112 1.37 -4.00 11.18
CA VAL A 112 0.44 -4.40 10.11
C VAL A 112 -0.86 -3.60 10.17
N GLU A 113 -1.45 -3.44 11.35
CA GLU A 113 -2.70 -2.69 11.53
C GLU A 113 -2.54 -1.22 11.13
N LYS A 114 -1.46 -0.56 11.55
CA LYS A 114 -1.15 0.82 11.13
C LYS A 114 -0.94 0.96 9.63
N ALA A 115 -0.26 -0.01 9.01
CA ALA A 115 -0.03 -0.01 7.56
C ALA A 115 -1.35 -0.10 6.79
N LEU A 116 -2.23 -1.01 7.19
CA LEU A 116 -3.52 -1.22 6.53
C LEU A 116 -4.51 -0.09 6.81
N GLU A 117 -4.52 0.48 8.02
CA GLU A 117 -5.33 1.65 8.36
C GLU A 117 -4.95 2.85 7.48
N ARG A 118 -3.65 3.05 7.20
CA ARG A 118 -3.20 4.08 6.26
C ARG A 118 -3.77 3.85 4.85
N LEU A 119 -3.82 2.61 4.37
CA LEU A 119 -4.41 2.30 3.07
C LEU A 119 -5.91 2.61 3.05
N ASP A 120 -6.65 2.19 4.08
CA ASP A 120 -8.08 2.48 4.22
C ASP A 120 -8.34 4.00 4.17
N LEU A 121 -7.56 4.78 4.92
CA LEU A 121 -7.65 6.24 4.94
C LEU A 121 -7.30 6.87 3.58
N GLN A 122 -6.29 6.35 2.87
CA GLN A 122 -5.91 6.86 1.55
C GLN A 122 -6.97 6.57 0.49
N GLU A 123 -7.55 5.38 0.51
CA GLU A 123 -8.65 4.98 -0.37
C GLU A 123 -9.91 5.80 -0.09
N GLU A 124 -10.25 6.00 1.18
CA GLU A 124 -11.36 6.86 1.57
C GLU A 124 -11.14 8.30 1.14
N ASN A 125 -9.94 8.85 1.36
CA ASN A 125 -9.62 10.21 0.92
C ASN A 125 -9.74 10.34 -0.61
N ARG A 126 -9.26 9.34 -1.36
CA ARG A 126 -9.38 9.30 -2.83
C ARG A 126 -10.85 9.21 -3.26
N ARG A 127 -11.66 8.41 -2.56
CA ARG A 127 -13.10 8.27 -2.80
C ARG A 127 -13.82 9.61 -2.55
N LEU A 128 -13.58 10.25 -1.41
CA LEU A 128 -14.18 11.54 -1.04
C LEU A 128 -13.78 12.64 -2.02
N LYS A 129 -12.50 12.72 -2.42
CA LYS A 129 -12.04 13.67 -3.45
C LYS A 129 -12.72 13.43 -4.79
N ARG A 130 -12.88 12.17 -5.21
CA ARG A 130 -13.62 11.84 -6.44
C ARG A 130 -15.09 12.25 -6.33
N GLN A 131 -15.72 12.08 -5.17
CA GLN A 131 -17.10 12.55 -4.92
C GLN A 131 -17.19 14.06 -5.05
N LEU A 132 -16.29 14.82 -4.41
CA LEU A 132 -16.24 16.28 -4.53
C LEU A 132 -16.02 16.77 -5.97
N VAL A 133 -15.19 16.08 -6.75
CA VAL A 133 -14.98 16.39 -8.18
C VAL A 133 -16.20 16.02 -9.02
N SER A 134 -16.85 14.89 -8.75
CA SER A 134 -18.12 14.52 -9.41
C SER A 134 -19.27 15.45 -9.01
N GLU A 135 -19.22 16.02 -7.81
CA GLU A 135 -20.07 17.08 -7.29
C GLU A 135 -19.47 18.46 -7.58
N GLY A 136 -18.54 18.60 -8.53
CA GLY A 136 -17.75 19.82 -8.62
C GLY A 136 -16.87 19.95 -9.86
N GLN A 137 -17.51 20.26 -11.00
CA GLN A 137 -17.23 21.57 -11.60
C GLN A 137 -18.38 22.57 -11.33
N PHE A 138 -19.61 22.10 -11.00
CA PHE A 138 -20.71 22.93 -10.48
C PHE A 138 -21.71 22.20 -9.52
N GLY A 139 -21.36 21.06 -8.91
CA GLY A 139 -22.38 20.25 -8.21
C GLY A 139 -23.21 19.39 -9.14
N ALA A 140 -23.98 18.45 -8.57
CA ALA A 140 -25.17 17.96 -9.24
C ALA A 140 -26.06 19.18 -9.52
N MET A 141 -26.29 19.51 -10.79
CA MET A 141 -26.99 20.73 -11.22
C MET A 141 -28.33 20.91 -10.47
N LEU A 142 -28.33 21.70 -9.39
CA LEU A 142 -29.52 22.05 -8.61
C LEU A 142 -30.24 23.20 -9.32
N GLY A 143 -30.83 22.91 -10.48
CA GLY A 143 -31.58 23.88 -11.27
C GLY A 143 -31.54 23.58 -12.76
N SER A 144 -32.60 22.95 -13.27
CA SER A 144 -32.78 22.66 -14.70
C SER A 144 -33.44 23.82 -15.47
N SER A 145 -33.51 25.02 -14.89
CA SER A 145 -34.10 26.19 -15.53
C SER A 145 -33.14 26.82 -16.54
N LYS A 146 -33.69 27.46 -17.58
CA LYS A 146 -32.90 28.12 -18.62
C LYS A 146 -31.92 29.18 -18.07
N PRO A 147 -32.30 30.05 -17.12
CA PRO A 147 -31.38 31.05 -16.57
C PRO A 147 -30.18 30.45 -15.84
N MET A 148 -30.37 29.31 -15.15
CA MET A 148 -29.27 28.64 -14.44
C MET A 148 -28.27 28.03 -15.41
N ARG A 149 -28.74 27.40 -16.50
CA ARG A 149 -27.84 26.88 -17.55
C ARG A 149 -27.00 27.99 -18.18
N ASP A 150 -27.65 29.11 -18.53
CA ASP A 150 -26.99 30.24 -19.18
C ASP A 150 -25.91 30.87 -18.24
N LEU A 151 -26.12 30.86 -16.92
CA LEU A 151 -25.16 31.33 -15.91
C LEU A 151 -23.91 30.42 -15.80
N PHE A 152 -24.09 29.11 -15.82
CA PHE A 152 -22.98 28.15 -15.74
C PHE A 152 -22.09 28.18 -16.99
N GLU A 153 -22.69 28.31 -18.19
CA GLU A 153 -21.93 28.48 -19.45
C GLU A 153 -21.10 29.77 -19.49
N LEU A 154 -21.52 30.79 -18.75
CA LEU A 154 -20.75 32.03 -18.63
C LEU A 154 -19.56 31.84 -17.69
N ALA A 155 -19.76 31.17 -16.56
CA ALA A 155 -18.72 30.89 -15.58
C ALA A 155 -17.59 30.02 -16.16
N ASP A 156 -17.93 28.98 -16.94
CA ASP A 156 -16.93 28.15 -17.65
C ASP A 156 -16.09 28.95 -18.66
N ARG A 157 -16.72 29.87 -19.39
CA ARG A 157 -16.03 30.72 -20.38
C ARG A 157 -15.03 31.69 -19.75
N VAL A 158 -15.31 32.15 -18.53
CA VAL A 158 -14.44 33.08 -17.82
C VAL A 158 -13.31 32.32 -17.11
N ALA A 159 -13.60 31.16 -16.52
CA ALA A 159 -12.59 30.30 -15.90
C ALA A 159 -11.51 29.83 -16.88
N ALA A 160 -11.85 29.63 -18.16
CA ALA A 160 -10.90 29.28 -19.21
C ALA A 160 -10.04 30.45 -19.72
N ARG A 161 -10.21 31.68 -19.20
CA ARG A 161 -9.49 32.88 -19.65
C ARG A 161 -8.54 33.49 -18.62
N ASP A 162 -8.47 32.96 -17.40
CA ASP A 162 -7.49 33.38 -16.39
C ASP A 162 -6.32 32.36 -16.29
N VAL A 163 -5.50 32.28 -17.35
CA VAL A 163 -4.11 31.76 -17.35
C VAL A 163 -3.25 32.62 -18.24
#